data_AF-A0A2X0XEA8-F1
#
_entry.id   AF-A0A2X0XEA8-F1
#
_cell.length_a   1.000
_cell.length_b   1.000
_cell.length_c   1.000
_cell.angle_alpha   90.00
_cell.angle_beta   90.00
_cell.angle_gamma   90.00
#
_symmetry.space_group_name_H-M   'P 1'
#
loop_
_entity.id
_entity.type
_entity.pdbx_description
1 polymer ?
#
loop_
_entity_poly.entity_id
_entity_poly.type
_entity_poly.pdbx_seq_one_letter_code
_entity_poly.pdbx_strand_id
1 'polypeptide(L)'
;MKLQPAAEMKKVSVSNFDKLKADALQSDDFKNLIKGIENQAEKGLCEYTYYHNTNKQIVAIFQQVLPENGYIANKHLSGLGLTIKW
;
A
#
# COMPACT_ATOMS: atom_id res chain seq x y z
N MET A 1 -28.85 9.31 21.65
CA MET A 1 -27.52 8.95 21.10
C MET A 1 -26.49 9.87 21.72
N LYS A 2 -25.52 9.33 22.50
CA LYS A 2 -24.39 10.13 23.01
C LYS A 2 -23.26 10.03 21.98
N LEU A 3 -22.92 11.15 21.35
CA LEU A 3 -21.79 11.26 20.42
C LEU A 3 -20.49 10.96 21.19
N GLN A 4 -19.71 9.99 20.70
CA GLN A 4 -18.42 9.65 21.31
C GLN A 4 -17.43 10.84 21.18
N PRO A 5 -16.62 11.12 22.22
CA PRO A 5 -15.64 12.20 22.17
C PRO A 5 -14.61 12.00 21.04
N ALA A 6 -14.29 13.09 20.32
CA ALA A 6 -13.37 13.08 19.18
C ALA A 6 -11.96 12.50 19.48
N ALA A 7 -11.53 12.53 20.75
CA ALA A 7 -10.27 11.95 21.20
C ALA A 7 -10.28 10.40 21.18
N GLU A 8 -11.41 9.77 21.50
CA GLU A 8 -11.56 8.31 21.37
C GLU A 8 -11.66 7.89 19.91
N MET A 9 -12.34 8.67 19.06
CA MET A 9 -12.40 8.41 17.62
C MET A 9 -11.00 8.40 16.98
N LYS A 10 -10.12 9.33 17.35
CA LYS A 10 -8.72 9.35 16.87
C LYS A 10 -7.93 8.09 17.24
N LYS A 11 -8.10 7.56 18.46
CA LYS A 11 -7.39 6.34 18.91
C LYS A 11 -7.85 5.08 18.18
N VAL A 12 -9.15 4.98 17.89
CA VAL A 12 -9.74 3.86 17.14
C VAL A 12 -9.28 3.89 15.68
N SER A 13 -9.19 5.09 15.07
CA SER A 13 -8.72 5.26 13.70
C SER A 13 -7.26 4.83 13.49
N VAL A 14 -6.35 5.16 14.42
CA VAL A 14 -4.94 4.74 14.34
C VAL A 14 -4.82 3.22 14.48
N SER A 15 -5.52 2.64 15.46
CA SER A 15 -5.49 1.18 15.70
C SER A 15 -6.04 0.38 14.53
N ASN A 16 -7.02 0.92 13.80
CA ASN A 16 -7.54 0.29 12.59
C ASN A 16 -6.57 0.38 11.41
N PHE A 17 -5.84 1.49 11.26
CA PHE A 17 -4.87 1.63 10.18
C PHE A 17 -3.69 0.66 10.34
N ASP A 18 -3.18 0.48 11.57
CA ASP A 18 -2.09 -0.47 11.82
C ASP A 18 -2.52 -1.92 11.56
N LYS A 19 -3.76 -2.29 11.91
CA LYS A 19 -4.33 -3.60 11.55
C LYS A 19 -4.45 -3.76 10.04
N LEU A 20 -4.99 -2.76 9.35
CA LEU A 20 -5.09 -2.77 7.88
C LEU A 20 -3.72 -2.86 7.21
N LYS A 21 -2.70 -2.17 7.76
CA LYS A 21 -1.30 -2.27 7.30
C LYS A 21 -0.78 -3.69 7.46
N ALA A 22 -0.97 -4.30 8.63
CA ALA A 22 -0.54 -5.67 8.89
C ALA A 22 -1.25 -6.67 7.96
N ASP A 23 -2.57 -6.57 7.83
CA ASP A 23 -3.37 -7.44 6.96
C ASP A 23 -2.97 -7.29 5.49
N ALA A 24 -2.77 -6.05 5.02
CA ALA A 24 -2.36 -5.78 3.65
C ALA A 24 -0.96 -6.33 3.35
N LEU A 25 -0.03 -6.32 4.31
CA LEU A 25 1.32 -6.87 4.14
C LEU A 25 1.35 -8.41 4.18
N GLN A 26 0.35 -9.03 4.80
CA GLN A 26 0.19 -10.49 4.81
C GLN A 26 -0.67 -11.01 3.64
N SER A 27 -1.37 -10.12 2.94
CA SER A 27 -2.28 -10.49 1.85
C SER A 27 -1.54 -10.97 0.61
N ASP A 28 -2.27 -11.70 -0.23
CA ASP A 28 -1.76 -12.12 -1.54
C ASP A 28 -1.53 -10.92 -2.48
N ASP A 29 -2.18 -9.79 -2.24
CA ASP A 29 -1.94 -8.55 -3.00
C ASP A 29 -0.50 -8.05 -2.83
N PHE A 30 0.03 -8.09 -1.60
CA PHE A 30 1.42 -7.70 -1.36
C PHE A 30 2.40 -8.70 -1.98
N LYS A 31 2.12 -10.01 -1.85
CA LYS A 31 2.94 -11.04 -2.52
C LYS A 31 2.95 -10.86 -4.04
N ASN A 32 1.81 -10.53 -4.64
CA ASN A 32 1.69 -10.27 -6.07
C ASN A 32 2.44 -9.01 -6.49
N LEU A 33 2.41 -7.96 -5.66
CA LEU A 33 3.19 -6.74 -5.89
C LEU A 33 4.69 -7.04 -5.89
N ILE A 34 5.20 -7.77 -4.89
CA ILE A 34 6.63 -8.13 -4.79
C ILE A 34 7.04 -9.03 -5.96
N LYS A 35 6.26 -10.07 -6.27
CA LYS A 35 6.50 -10.90 -7.46
C LYS A 35 6.51 -10.08 -8.75
N GLY A 36 5.66 -9.06 -8.85
CA GLY A 36 5.64 -8.14 -9.98
C GLY A 36 6.95 -7.37 -10.14
N ILE A 37 7.51 -6.88 -9.03
CA ILE A 37 8.83 -6.23 -8.99
C ILE A 37 9.92 -7.22 -9.40
N GLU A 38 9.97 -8.40 -8.77
CA GLU A 38 10.96 -9.44 -9.05
C GLU A 38 10.97 -9.84 -10.53
N ASN A 39 9.79 -10.11 -11.10
CA ASN A 39 9.65 -10.47 -12.52
C ASN A 39 10.12 -9.36 -13.49
N GLN A 40 10.02 -8.09 -13.11
CA GLN A 40 10.52 -6.98 -13.93
C GLN A 40 12.03 -6.81 -13.76
N ALA A 41 12.55 -6.99 -12.54
CA ALA A 41 13.98 -6.98 -12.26
C ALA A 41 14.71 -8.11 -13.02
N GLU A 42 14.12 -9.31 -13.07
CA GLU A 42 14.63 -10.44 -13.87
C GLU A 42 14.68 -10.14 -15.38
N LYS A 43 13.83 -9.23 -15.86
CA LYS A 43 13.83 -8.75 -17.25
C LYS A 43 14.82 -7.60 -17.48
N GLY A 44 15.57 -7.18 -16.47
CA GLY A 44 16.49 -6.06 -16.53
C GLY A 44 15.81 -4.68 -16.50
N LEU A 45 14.55 -4.62 -16.07
CA LEU A 45 13.81 -3.36 -15.91
C LEU A 45 13.98 -2.84 -14.48
N CYS A 46 13.86 -1.52 -14.32
CA CYS A 46 13.98 -0.81 -13.03
C CYS A 46 12.67 -0.17 -12.57
N GLU A 47 11.56 -0.50 -13.24
CA GLU A 47 10.24 0.00 -12.87
C GLU A 47 9.16 -1.06 -13.04
N TYR A 48 8.15 -1.00 -12.17
CA TYR A 48 6.96 -1.83 -12.20
C TYR A 48 5.73 -0.99 -11.86
N THR A 49 4.66 -1.13 -12.64
CA THR A 49 3.38 -0.50 -12.31
C THR A 49 2.40 -1.55 -11.80
N TYR A 50 2.01 -1.41 -10.54
CA TYR A 50 1.02 -2.23 -9.86
C TYR A 50 -0.35 -1.56 -9.91
N TYR A 51 -1.41 -2.33 -10.18
CA TYR A 51 -2.80 -1.88 -10.12
C TYR A 51 -3.60 -2.84 -9.25
N HIS A 52 -4.25 -2.30 -8.22
CA HIS A 52 -5.10 -3.10 -7.33
C HIS A 52 -6.57 -3.07 -7.76
N ASN A 53 -6.98 -2.08 -8.56
CA ASN A 53 -8.33 -1.89 -9.15
C ASN A 53 -9.53 -1.77 -8.17
N THR A 54 -9.43 -2.26 -6.94
CA THR A 54 -10.56 -2.38 -6.00
C THR A 54 -10.37 -1.60 -4.69
N ASN A 55 -9.15 -1.49 -4.15
CA ASN A 55 -8.96 -0.86 -2.83
C ASN A 55 -7.89 0.24 -2.82
N LYS A 56 -8.33 1.50 -2.69
CA LYS A 56 -7.46 2.68 -2.59
C LYS A 56 -6.65 2.73 -1.29
N GLN A 57 -7.12 2.07 -0.22
CA GLN A 57 -6.43 2.06 1.08
C GLN A 57 -5.19 1.16 1.04
N ILE A 58 -5.29 -0.03 0.43
CA ILE A 58 -4.15 -0.93 0.23
C ILE A 58 -3.07 -0.25 -0.62
N VAL A 59 -3.47 0.45 -1.68
CA VAL A 59 -2.56 1.27 -2.50
C VAL A 59 -1.86 2.35 -1.65
N ALA A 60 -2.57 3.02 -0.74
CA ALA A 60 -1.94 4.00 0.15
C ALA A 60 -0.97 3.35 1.16
N ILE A 61 -1.31 2.17 1.69
CA ILE A 61 -0.44 1.40 2.59
C ILE A 61 0.85 1.01 1.87
N PHE A 62 0.76 0.44 0.67
CA PHE A 62 1.94 0.05 -0.11
C PHE A 62 2.80 1.26 -0.49
N GLN A 63 2.18 2.39 -0.84
CA GLN A 63 2.89 3.64 -1.09
C GLN A 63 3.73 4.10 0.11
N GLN A 64 3.26 3.86 1.33
CA GLN A 64 3.99 4.24 2.54
C GLN A 64 5.10 3.24 2.88
N VAL A 65 4.88 1.94 2.67
CA VAL A 65 5.81 0.87 3.04
C VAL A 65 7.00 0.75 2.08
N LEU A 66 6.77 0.93 0.78
CA LEU A 66 7.80 0.74 -0.24
C LEU A 66 9.02 1.68 -0.04
N PRO A 67 8.85 2.98 0.26
CA PRO A 67 9.96 3.87 0.60
C PRO A 67 10.75 3.47 1.84
N GLU A 68 10.11 2.86 2.84
CA GLU A 68 10.81 2.34 4.04
C GLU A 68 11.81 1.23 3.69
N ASN A 69 11.68 0.62 2.51
CA ASN A 69 12.52 -0.47 2.01
C ASN A 69 13.39 -0.07 0.80
N GLY A 70 13.53 1.23 0.53
CA GLY A 70 14.41 1.75 -0.53
C GLY A 70 13.77 1.88 -1.92
N TYR A 71 12.48 1.60 -2.06
CA TYR A 71 11.76 1.75 -3.32
C TYR A 71 11.18 3.16 -3.48
N ILE A 72 11.12 3.67 -4.71
CA ILE A 72 10.40 4.90 -5.03
C ILE A 72 8.98 4.51 -5.48
N ALA A 73 7.96 4.82 -4.68
CA ALA A 73 6.57 4.51 -4.98
C ALA A 73 5.74 5.78 -5.26
N ASN A 74 5.37 5.98 -6.53
CA ASN A 74 4.54 7.09 -6.99
C ASN A 74 3.12 6.63 -7.27
N LYS A 75 2.13 7.31 -6.70
CA LYS A 75 0.72 6.99 -6.92
C LYS A 75 0.29 7.39 -8.32
N HIS A 76 -0.41 6.48 -9.00
CA HIS A 76 -1.03 6.76 -10.28
C HIS A 76 -2.22 7.73 -10.11
N LEU A 77 -2.53 8.53 -11.14
CA LEU A 77 -3.60 9.55 -11.11
C LEU A 77 -4.98 8.98 -10.79
N SER A 78 -5.24 7.71 -11.15
CA SER A 78 -6.48 6.99 -10.80
C SER A 78 -6.63 6.71 -9.30
N GLY A 79 -5.53 6.81 -8.55
CA GLY A 79 -5.45 6.47 -7.14
C GLY A 79 -5.56 4.98 -6.81
N LEU A 80 -5.59 4.12 -7.84
CA LEU A 80 -5.74 2.66 -7.75
C LEU A 80 -4.48 1.89 -8.17
N GLY A 81 -3.40 2.61 -8.49
CA GLY A 81 -2.13 2.02 -8.89
C GLY A 81 -0.93 2.77 -8.33
N LEU A 82 0.22 2.10 -8.39
CA LEU A 82 1.53 2.59 -7.99
C LEU A 82 2.53 2.29 -9.09
N THR A 83 3.33 3.28 -9.45
CA THR A 83 4.57 3.09 -10.19
C THR A 83 5.71 3.01 -9.18
N ILE A 84 6.42 1.90 -9.21
CA ILE A 84 7.45 1.50 -8.26
C ILE A 84 8.77 1.46 -9.02
N LYS A 85 9.81 2.11 -8.49
CA LYS A 85 11.17 2.09 -9.03
C LYS A 85 12.16 1.66 -7.97
N TRP A 86 13.26 1.02 -8.39
CA TRP A 86 14.35 0.54 -7.56
C TRP A 86 15.70 0.80 -8.23
#